data_AF-A0A520QHG4-F1
#
_entry.id   AF-A0A520QHG4-F1
#
_cell.length_a   1.000
_cell.length_b   1.000
_cell.length_c   1.000
_cell.angle_alpha   90.00
_cell.angle_beta   90.00
_cell.angle_gamma   90.00
#
_symmetry.space_group_name_H-M   'P 1'
#
loop_
_entity.id
_entity.type
_entity.pdbx_description
1 polymer ?
#
loop_
_entity_poly.entity_id
_entity_poly.type
_entity_poly.pdbx_seq_one_letter_code
_entity_poly.pdbx_strand_id
1 'polypeptide(L)'
;MLGFIKKIFGTKNDREIKRIEKSLIQRVYAYADQLDAMSDDELRGQTRAWQEELGAIEDNDQLALRLDEIMPQAFAVVKEGARRLCGKNID
;
A
#
# COMPACT_ATOMS: atom_id res chain seq x y z
N MET A 1 5.93 38.02 13.06
CA MET A 1 7.06 37.19 12.57
C MET A 1 6.88 35.69 12.86
N LEU A 2 5.72 35.10 12.56
CA LEU A 2 5.46 33.65 12.76
C LEU A 2 5.33 32.86 11.44
N GLY A 3 5.13 33.54 10.30
CA GLY A 3 4.97 32.91 8.98
C GLY A 3 6.29 32.41 8.36
N PHE A 4 7.43 33.04 8.68
CA PHE A 4 8.73 32.67 8.12
C PHE A 4 9.31 31.37 8.73
N ILE A 5 9.05 31.09 10.00
CA ILE A 5 9.54 29.87 10.68
C ILE A 5 8.80 28.62 10.17
N LYS A 6 7.51 28.72 9.86
CA LYS A 6 6.71 27.63 9.25
C LYS A 6 7.22 27.23 7.86
N LYS A 7 7.79 28.17 7.11
CA LYS A 7 8.36 27.94 5.77
C LYS A 7 9.70 27.21 5.80
N ILE A 8 10.44 27.32 6.91
CA ILE A 8 11.76 26.69 7.12
C ILE A 8 11.63 25.28 7.74
N PHE A 9 10.66 25.06 8.63
CA PHE A 9 10.43 23.77 9.30
C PHE A 9 9.41 22.84 8.63
N GLY A 10 8.76 23.30 7.56
CA GLY A 10 7.66 22.61 6.88
C GLY A 10 6.39 22.54 7.73
N THR A 11 5.25 22.33 7.08
CA THR A 11 3.97 22.09 7.74
C THR A 11 3.88 20.65 8.26
N LYS A 12 2.92 20.36 9.15
CA LYS A 12 2.60 18.97 9.56
C LYS A 12 2.30 18.10 8.33
N ASN A 13 1.61 18.66 7.35
CA ASN A 13 1.32 18.01 6.07
C ASN A 13 2.60 17.71 5.28
N ASP A 14 3.54 18.65 5.18
CA ASP A 14 4.80 18.43 4.45
C ASP A 14 5.66 17.32 5.09
N ARG A 15 5.62 17.21 6.42
CA ARG A 15 6.29 16.12 7.15
C ARG A 15 5.63 14.78 6.87
N GLU A 16 4.31 14.77 6.81
CA GLU A 16 3.54 13.57 6.52
C GLU A 16 3.75 13.08 5.09
N ILE A 17 3.75 13.99 4.11
CA ILE A 17 4.09 13.68 2.72
C ILE A 17 5.51 13.08 2.65
N LYS A 18 6.49 13.72 3.30
CA LYS A 18 7.87 13.19 3.34
C LYS A 18 7.95 11.81 4.00
N ARG A 19 7.14 11.53 5.02
CA ARG A 19 7.06 10.21 5.65
C ARG A 19 6.56 9.15 4.66
N ILE A 20 5.47 9.45 3.96
CA ILE A 20 4.90 8.55 2.94
C ILE A 20 5.91 8.33 1.81
N GLU A 21 6.47 9.41 1.26
CA GLU A 21 7.43 9.36 0.15
C GLU A 21 8.68 8.54 0.48
N LYS A 22 9.24 8.74 1.67
CA LYS A 22 10.52 8.12 2.03
C LYS A 22 10.36 6.71 2.60
N SER A 23 9.25 6.43 3.28
CA SER A 23 9.08 5.15 4.00
C SER A 23 8.13 4.21 3.28
N LEU A 24 6.91 4.66 2.97
CA LEU A 24 5.87 3.77 2.46
C LEU A 24 6.09 3.42 0.99
N ILE A 25 6.47 4.40 0.17
CA ILE A 25 6.71 4.16 -1.26
C ILE A 25 7.78 3.08 -1.46
N GLN A 26 8.91 3.18 -0.78
CA GLN A 26 10.00 2.20 -0.92
C GLN A 26 9.54 0.78 -0.53
N ARG A 27 8.75 0.65 0.54
CA ARG A 27 8.18 -0.64 0.98
C ARG A 27 7.21 -1.22 -0.05
N VAL A 28 6.41 -0.40 -0.74
CA VAL A 28 5.53 -0.85 -1.82
C VAL A 28 6.34 -1.34 -3.02
N TYR A 29 7.32 -0.55 -3.47
CA TYR A 29 8.13 -0.90 -4.63
C TYR A 29 9.03 -2.13 -4.41
N ALA A 30 9.37 -2.47 -3.16
CA ALA A 30 10.12 -3.68 -2.83
C ALA A 30 9.42 -4.98 -3.27
N TYR A 31 8.10 -4.96 -3.46
CA TYR A 31 7.33 -6.13 -3.94
C TYR A 31 7.20 -6.18 -5.47
N ALA A 32 7.65 -5.16 -6.22
CA ALA A 32 7.36 -5.05 -7.64
C ALA A 32 7.84 -6.25 -8.45
N ASP A 33 9.11 -6.65 -8.29
CA ASP A 33 9.70 -7.76 -9.04
C ASP A 33 9.03 -9.10 -8.69
N GLN A 34 8.69 -9.30 -7.41
CA GLN A 34 7.99 -10.50 -6.96
C GLN A 34 6.59 -10.60 -7.60
N LEU A 35 5.84 -9.50 -7.62
CA LEU A 35 4.48 -9.48 -8.15
C LEU A 35 4.44 -9.53 -9.67
N ASP A 36 5.43 -8.95 -10.36
CA ASP A 36 5.58 -9.06 -11.82
C ASP A 36 5.74 -10.51 -12.27
N ALA A 37 6.42 -11.34 -11.47
CA ALA A 37 6.61 -12.77 -11.73
C ALA A 37 5.35 -13.62 -11.47
N MET A 38 4.33 -13.10 -10.77
CA MET A 38 3.11 -13.84 -10.46
C MET A 38 2.11 -13.83 -11.62
N SER A 39 1.39 -14.93 -11.80
CA SER A 39 0.22 -15.01 -12.68
C SER A 39 -1.00 -14.26 -12.12
N ASP A 40 -1.98 -13.99 -12.98
CA ASP A 40 -3.22 -13.30 -12.57
C ASP A 40 -3.99 -14.08 -11.49
N ASP A 41 -3.98 -15.40 -11.56
CA ASP A 41 -4.67 -16.26 -10.58
C ASP A 41 -3.96 -16.29 -9.23
N GLU A 42 -2.63 -16.22 -9.23
CA GLU A 42 -1.85 -16.08 -8.00
C GLU A 42 -2.11 -14.73 -7.32
N LEU A 43 -2.20 -13.62 -8.09
CA LEU A 43 -2.56 -12.31 -7.53
C LEU A 43 -3.97 -12.30 -6.93
N ARG A 44 -4.95 -12.93 -7.60
CA ARG A 44 -6.30 -13.10 -7.05
C ARG A 44 -6.29 -14.00 -5.82
N GLY A 45 -5.48 -15.07 -5.84
CA GLY A 45 -5.29 -15.98 -4.72
C GLY A 45 -4.78 -15.28 -3.47
N GLN A 46 -3.79 -14.38 -3.62
CA GLN A 46 -3.25 -13.59 -2.51
C GLN A 46 -4.33 -12.74 -1.83
N THR A 47 -5.20 -12.11 -2.63
CA THR A 47 -6.32 -11.31 -2.10
C THR A 47 -7.30 -12.17 -1.30
N ARG A 48 -7.66 -13.36 -1.82
CA ARG A 48 -8.55 -14.29 -1.12
C ARG A 48 -7.96 -14.75 0.21
N ALA A 49 -6.67 -15.11 0.22
CA ALA A 49 -5.98 -15.51 1.45
C ALA A 49 -6.01 -14.42 2.52
N TRP A 50 -5.79 -13.16 2.14
CA TRP A 50 -5.91 -12.04 3.10
C TRP A 50 -7.35 -11.84 3.58
N GLN A 51 -8.35 -11.97 2.72
CA GLN A 51 -9.75 -11.83 3.14
C GLN A 51 -10.14 -12.90 4.17
N GLU A 52 -9.73 -14.15 3.96
CA GLU A 52 -9.93 -15.24 4.91
C GLU A 52 -9.21 -14.97 6.23
N GLU A 53 -7.92 -14.58 6.17
CA GLU A 53 -7.11 -14.27 7.34
C GLU A 53 -7.69 -13.11 8.15
N LEU A 54 -7.96 -11.97 7.52
CA LEU A 54 -8.44 -10.74 8.17
C LEU A 54 -9.86 -10.91 8.69
N GLY A 55 -10.71 -11.66 7.98
CA GLY A 55 -12.09 -11.92 8.40
C GLY A 55 -12.20 -12.79 9.65
N ALA A 56 -11.14 -13.54 9.98
CA ALA A 56 -11.06 -14.33 11.20
C ALA A 56 -10.59 -13.53 12.43
N ILE A 57 -10.13 -12.28 12.25
CA ILE A 57 -9.66 -11.44 13.35
C ILE A 57 -10.86 -10.70 13.95
N GLU A 58 -11.26 -11.09 15.17
CA GLU A 58 -12.38 -10.47 15.89
C GLU A 58 -11.99 -9.19 16.63
N ASP A 59 -10.72 -9.10 17.04
CA ASP A 59 -10.21 -7.96 17.80
C ASP A 59 -9.79 -6.81 16.86
N ASN A 60 -10.37 -5.63 17.05
CA ASN A 60 -10.15 -4.49 16.16
C ASN A 60 -8.73 -3.93 16.21
N ASP A 61 -8.06 -4.00 17.36
CA ASP A 61 -6.69 -3.50 17.50
C ASP A 61 -5.72 -4.44 16.77
N GLN A 62 -5.91 -5.76 16.91
CA GLN A 62 -5.19 -6.76 16.12
C GLN A 62 -5.47 -6.64 14.62
N LEU A 63 -6.72 -6.40 14.24
CA LEU A 63 -7.07 -6.18 12.84
C LEU A 63 -6.37 -4.95 12.27
N ALA A 64 -6.36 -3.83 13.01
CA ALA A 64 -5.66 -2.61 12.61
C ALA A 64 -4.15 -2.83 12.44
N LEU A 65 -3.51 -3.51 13.40
CA LEU A 65 -2.09 -3.87 13.30
C LEU A 65 -1.82 -4.72 12.07
N ARG A 66 -2.66 -5.73 11.81
CA ARG A 66 -2.47 -6.62 10.67
C ARG A 66 -2.68 -5.90 9.34
N LEU A 67 -3.67 -5.01 9.26
CA LEU A 67 -3.89 -4.16 8.09
C LEU A 67 -2.67 -3.27 7.82
N ASP A 68 -2.07 -2.67 8.86
CA ASP A 68 -0.86 -1.84 8.72
C ASP A 68 0.36 -2.65 8.22
N GLU A 69 0.47 -3.91 8.63
CA GLU A 69 1.52 -4.81 8.17
C GLU A 69 1.41 -5.15 6.68
N ILE A 70 0.21 -5.54 6.22
CA ILE A 70 0.00 -5.92 4.81
C ILE A 70 -0.08 -4.73 3.87
N MET A 71 -0.37 -3.53 4.39
CA MET A 71 -0.64 -2.32 3.61
C MET A 71 0.35 -2.13 2.44
N PRO A 72 1.69 -2.21 2.61
CA PRO A 72 2.60 -1.99 1.49
C PRO A 72 2.48 -3.05 0.38
N GLN A 73 2.30 -4.31 0.76
CA GLN A 73 2.16 -5.41 -0.20
C GLN A 73 0.78 -5.34 -0.90
N ALA A 74 -0.28 -5.04 -0.15
CA ALA A 74 -1.62 -4.87 -0.71
C ALA A 74 -1.66 -3.73 -1.74
N PHE A 75 -1.02 -2.59 -1.44
CA PHE A 75 -0.89 -1.48 -2.40
C PHE A 75 -0.06 -1.88 -3.64
N ALA A 76 0.98 -2.70 -3.47
CA ALA A 76 1.76 -3.22 -4.59
C ALA A 76 0.92 -4.12 -5.50
N VAL A 77 0.07 -4.99 -4.93
CA VAL A 77 -0.87 -5.85 -5.68
C VAL A 77 -1.88 -5.01 -6.45
N VAL A 78 -2.47 -3.98 -5.82
CA VAL A 78 -3.41 -3.07 -6.51
C VAL A 78 -2.72 -2.36 -7.67
N LYS A 79 -1.50 -1.85 -7.46
CA LYS A 79 -0.72 -1.19 -8.51
C LYS A 79 -0.42 -2.13 -9.67
N GLU A 80 -0.06 -3.38 -9.37
CA GLU A 80 0.23 -4.39 -10.38
C GLU A 80 -1.02 -4.78 -11.18
N GLY A 81 -2.16 -4.98 -10.51
CA GLY A 81 -3.44 -5.21 -11.18
C GLY A 81 -3.85 -4.04 -12.08
N ALA A 82 -3.71 -2.80 -11.59
CA ALA A 82 -3.98 -1.60 -12.38
C ALA A 82 -3.05 -1.50 -13.60
N ARG A 83 -1.76 -1.83 -13.45
CA ARG A 83 -0.79 -1.87 -14.56
C ARG A 83 -1.20 -2.91 -15.61
N ARG A 84 -1.59 -4.11 -15.19
CA ARG A 84 -2.01 -5.21 -16.09
C ARG A 84 -3.28 -4.89 -16.86
N LEU A 85 -4.20 -4.12 -16.28
CA LEU A 85 -5.49 -3.77 -16.88
C LEU A 85 -5.47 -2.42 -17.61
N CYS A 86 -4.46 -1.58 -17.40
CA CYS A 86 -4.34 -0.29 -18.06
C CYS A 86 -4.37 -0.46 -19.60
N GLY A 87 -5.33 0.21 -20.25
CA GLY A 87 -5.50 0.15 -21.71
C GLY A 87 -6.19 -1.11 -22.24
N LYS A 88 -6.70 -2.00 -21.37
CA LYS A 88 -7.49 -3.16 -21.77
C LYS A 88 -8.99 -2.88 -21.59
N ASN A 89 -9.79 -3.37 -22.53
CA ASN A 89 -11.23 -3.50 -22.31
C ASN A 89 -11.49 -4.86 -21.64
N ILE A 90 -12.30 -4.86 -20.60
CA ILE A 90 -12.79 -6.08 -19.96
C ILE A 90 -14.17 -6.31 -20.58
N ASP A 91 -14.26 -7.34 -21.41
CA ASP A 91 -15.52 -7.77 -22.04
C ASP A 91 -16.48 -8.39 -21.01
#